data_AF-A0A351Y7D3-F1
#
_entry.id   AF-A0A351Y7D3-F1
#
_cell.length_a   1.000
_cell.length_b   1.000
_cell.length_c   1.000
_cell.angle_alpha   90.00
_cell.angle_beta   90.00
_cell.angle_gamma   90.00
#
_symmetry.space_group_name_H-M   'P 1'
#
loop_
_entity.id
_entity.type
_entity.pdbx_description
1 polymer ?
#
loop_
_entity_poly.entity_id
_entity_poly.type
_entity_poly.pdbx_seq_one_letter_code
_entity_poly.pdbx_strand_id
1 'polypeptide(L)'
;MVNKKAAPAIKNIFNYIFTGKDLDYSNVKKYLFFVEACEYRRHFLYLELDYAIITSLELDHTDYYKDMKDYLSAFQTLISKVRNKVFIPK
;
A
#
# COMPACT_ATOMS: atom_id res chain seq x y z
N MET A 1 4.73 15.30 10.90
CA MET A 1 5.47 15.30 12.18
C MET A 1 6.15 13.96 12.38
N VAL A 2 7.48 13.91 12.45
CA VAL A 2 8.19 12.68 12.86
C VAL A 2 8.28 12.66 14.38
N ASN A 3 7.68 11.66 15.02
CA ASN A 3 7.84 11.44 16.45
C ASN A 3 9.30 11.03 16.71
N LYS A 4 10.12 11.94 17.28
CA LYS A 4 11.54 11.69 17.54
C LYS A 4 11.78 10.46 18.44
N LYS A 5 10.83 10.10 19.31
CA LYS A 5 10.92 8.89 20.15
C LYS A 5 10.74 7.59 19.33
N ALA A 6 10.12 7.66 18.16
CA ALA A 6 9.93 6.52 17.26
C ALA A 6 11.11 6.31 16.30
N ALA A 7 12.04 7.27 16.20
CA ALA A 7 13.15 7.21 15.24
C ALA A 7 14.01 5.94 15.33
N PRO A 8 14.35 5.40 16.53
CA PRO A 8 15.13 4.15 16.61
C PRO A 8 14.37 2.95 16.04
N ALA A 9 13.08 2.83 16.35
CA ALA A 9 12.25 1.74 15.87
C ALA A 9 12.01 1.82 14.35
N ILE A 10 11.76 3.02 13.83
CA ILE A 10 11.64 3.25 12.39
C ILE A 10 12.96 2.88 11.69
N LYS A 11 14.12 3.31 12.22
CA LYS A 11 15.43 2.94 11.67
C LYS A 11 15.65 1.43 11.64
N ASN A 12 15.23 0.72 12.68
CA ASN A 12 15.30 -0.75 12.72
C ASN A 12 14.45 -1.39 11.62
N ILE A 13 13.20 -0.94 11.44
CA ILE A 13 12.29 -1.45 10.40
C ILE A 13 12.88 -1.19 8.99
N PHE A 14 13.36 0.02 8.71
CA PHE A 14 13.93 0.33 7.39
C PHE A 14 15.24 -0.40 7.13
N ASN A 15 16.10 -0.59 8.13
CA ASN A 15 17.30 -1.41 7.99
C ASN A 15 16.94 -2.83 7.55
N TYR A 16 15.90 -3.44 8.16
CA TYR A 16 15.41 -4.73 7.71
C TYR A 16 14.88 -4.69 6.28
N ILE A 17 14.08 -3.68 5.90
CA ILE A 17 13.56 -3.55 4.53
C ILE A 17 14.70 -3.50 3.49
N PHE A 18 15.78 -2.76 3.76
CA PHE A 18 16.86 -2.60 2.80
C PHE A 18 17.91 -3.72 2.83
N THR A 19 18.08 -4.41 3.97
CA THR A 19 19.20 -5.36 4.16
C THR A 19 18.77 -6.79 4.47
N GLY A 20 17.50 -6.99 4.86
CA GLY A 20 16.97 -8.28 5.31
C GLY A 20 17.46 -8.74 6.68
N LYS A 21 18.10 -7.87 7.48
CA LYS A 21 18.76 -8.24 8.74
C LYS A 21 18.21 -7.49 9.96
N ASP A 22 18.43 -8.08 11.13
CA ASP A 22 18.29 -7.47 12.46
C ASP A 22 16.92 -6.83 12.75
N LEU A 23 15.82 -7.52 12.43
CA LEU A 23 14.47 -7.05 12.73
C LEU A 23 14.05 -7.37 14.17
N ASP A 24 13.74 -6.32 14.93
CA ASP A 24 12.98 -6.47 16.17
C ASP A 24 11.47 -6.47 15.86
N TYR A 25 10.87 -7.66 15.88
CA TYR A 25 9.44 -7.87 15.59
C TYR A 25 8.49 -7.09 16.53
N SER A 26 8.95 -6.68 17.71
CA SER A 26 8.13 -5.84 18.60
C SER A 26 7.90 -4.45 18.01
N ASN A 27 8.84 -3.94 17.20
CA ASN A 27 8.70 -2.67 16.50
C ASN A 27 7.71 -2.77 15.34
N VAL A 28 7.64 -3.92 14.65
CA VAL A 28 6.69 -4.12 13.52
C VAL A 28 5.24 -4.01 14.00
N LYS A 29 4.90 -4.61 15.14
CA LYS A 29 3.53 -4.60 15.68
C LYS A 29 3.09 -3.24 16.24
N LYS A 30 4.04 -2.33 16.46
CA LYS A 30 3.80 -1.05 17.14
C LYS A 30 3.35 0.06 16.18
N TYR A 31 3.65 -0.07 14.89
CA TYR A 31 3.42 0.99 13.92
C TYR A 31 2.57 0.52 12.75
N LEU A 32 1.74 1.43 12.23
CA LEU A 32 1.08 1.27 10.95
C LEU A 32 1.97 1.88 9.87
N PHE A 33 2.12 1.18 8.76
CA PHE A 33 2.83 1.68 7.59
C PHE A 33 1.81 2.11 6.54
N PHE A 34 1.92 3.37 6.11
CA PHE A 34 1.06 3.94 5.07
C PHE A 34 1.91 4.15 3.82
N VAL A 35 1.42 3.68 2.69
CA VAL A 35 2.01 3.90 1.38
C VAL A 35 0.98 4.54 0.47
N GLU A 36 1.43 5.47 -0.37
CA GLU A 36 0.70 5.87 -1.55
C GLU A 36 0.93 4.79 -2.62
N ALA A 37 -0.13 4.39 -3.31
CA ALA A 37 -0.12 3.28 -4.25
C ALA A 37 -0.86 3.68 -5.53
N CYS A 38 -0.11 4.27 -6.46
CA CYS A 38 -0.63 4.70 -7.75
C CYS A 38 -1.10 3.51 -8.60
N GLU A 39 -2.18 3.74 -9.34
CA GLU A 39 -2.82 2.78 -10.21
C GLU A 39 -2.08 2.55 -11.53
N TYR A 40 -1.13 3.42 -11.88
CA TYR A 40 -0.37 3.31 -13.12
C TYR A 40 0.24 1.92 -13.29
N ARG A 41 0.01 1.31 -14.46
CA ARG A 41 0.51 -0.04 -14.83
C ARG A 41 0.21 -1.14 -13.80
N ARG A 42 -0.85 -0.97 -13.01
CA ARG A 42 -1.27 -1.91 -11.96
C ARG A 42 -0.18 -2.17 -10.90
N HIS A 43 0.71 -1.23 -10.64
CA HIS A 43 1.81 -1.43 -9.67
C HIS A 43 1.31 -1.75 -8.26
N PHE A 44 0.20 -1.14 -7.85
CA PHE A 44 -0.46 -1.45 -6.59
C PHE A 44 -0.82 -2.92 -6.40
N LEU A 45 -0.97 -3.71 -7.48
CA LEU A 45 -1.25 -5.15 -7.37
C LEU A 45 -0.08 -5.96 -6.82
N TYR A 46 1.14 -5.41 -6.77
CA TYR A 46 2.29 -6.07 -6.15
C TYR A 46 2.36 -5.86 -4.63
N LEU A 47 1.51 -4.99 -4.07
CA LEU A 47 1.45 -4.76 -2.64
C LEU A 47 0.62 -5.84 -1.95
N GLU A 48 1.09 -6.26 -0.78
CA GLU A 48 0.30 -7.02 0.18
C GLU A 48 -0.24 -6.06 1.24
N LEU A 49 -1.53 -5.76 1.16
CA LEU A 49 -2.17 -4.75 2.01
C LEU A 49 -3.07 -5.40 3.05
N ASP A 50 -2.92 -4.99 4.30
CA ASP A 50 -3.87 -5.34 5.36
C ASP A 50 -5.18 -4.54 5.22
N TYR A 51 -5.05 -3.27 4.83
CA TYR A 51 -6.15 -2.33 4.59
C TYR A 51 -5.85 -1.50 3.34
N ALA A 52 -6.89 -1.10 2.62
CA ALA A 52 -6.77 -0.17 1.49
C ALA A 52 -7.81 0.95 1.58
N ILE A 53 -7.43 2.14 1.15
CA ILE A 53 -8.33 3.28 0.96
C ILE A 53 -8.23 3.67 -0.51
N ILE A 54 -9.34 3.53 -1.25
CA ILE A 54 -9.42 3.94 -2.65
C ILE A 54 -10.03 5.35 -2.65
N THR A 55 -9.23 6.37 -2.94
CA THR A 55 -9.66 7.78 -2.82
C THR A 55 -10.55 8.23 -3.98
N SER A 56 -10.34 7.69 -5.17
CA SER A 56 -11.08 8.00 -6.40
C SER A 56 -11.07 6.80 -7.34
N LEU A 57 -12.02 6.76 -8.27
CA LEU A 57 -12.12 5.76 -9.34
C LEU A 57 -12.50 6.47 -10.63
N GLU A 58 -11.51 6.98 -11.34
CA GLU A 58 -11.67 7.73 -12.59
C GLU A 58 -10.76 7.12 -13.64
N LEU A 59 -11.17 7.09 -14.92
CA LEU A 59 -10.29 6.57 -15.96
C LEU A 59 -9.09 7.49 -16.13
N ASP A 60 -7.98 7.12 -15.51
CA ASP A 60 -6.67 7.72 -15.76
C ASP A 60 -5.76 6.70 -16.48
N HIS A 61 -4.61 7.17 -16.97
CA HIS A 61 -3.59 6.36 -17.62
C HIS A 61 -4.12 5.55 -18.81
N THR A 62 -4.83 6.23 -19.72
CA THR A 62 -5.35 5.66 -20.97
C THR A 62 -4.25 5.23 -21.95
N ASP A 63 -2.99 5.59 -21.66
CA ASP A 63 -1.80 5.03 -22.31
C ASP A 63 -1.58 3.55 -21.97
N TYR A 64 -2.16 3.08 -20.86
CA TYR A 64 -2.07 1.70 -20.39
C TYR A 64 -3.43 1.00 -20.31
N TYR A 65 -4.43 1.62 -19.67
CA TYR A 65 -5.76 1.04 -19.51
C TYR A 65 -6.59 1.19 -20.78
N LYS A 66 -7.15 0.07 -21.26
CA LYS A 66 -7.91 0.04 -22.52
C LYS A 66 -9.24 0.77 -22.43
N ASP A 67 -9.93 0.58 -21.31
CA ASP A 67 -11.25 1.12 -21.05
C ASP A 67 -11.55 1.08 -19.54
N MET A 68 -12.72 1.61 -19.14
CA MET A 68 -13.18 1.57 -17.76
C MET A 68 -13.32 0.16 -17.19
N LYS A 69 -13.63 -0.84 -18.02
CA LYS A 69 -13.79 -2.22 -17.55
C LYS A 69 -12.43 -2.79 -17.17
N ASP A 70 -11.41 -2.51 -17.98
CA ASP A 70 -10.03 -2.89 -17.71
C ASP A 70 -9.48 -2.19 -16.46
N TYR A 71 -9.74 -0.90 -16.31
CA TYR A 71 -9.41 -0.12 -15.10
C TYR A 71 -10.05 -0.73 -13.86
N LEU A 72 -11.38 -0.91 -13.85
CA LEU A 72 -12.11 -1.48 -12.72
C LEU A 72 -11.68 -2.91 -12.40
N SER A 73 -11.27 -3.70 -13.39
CA SER A 73 -10.73 -5.06 -13.17
C SER A 73 -9.47 -5.04 -12.30
N ALA A 74 -8.62 -4.01 -12.44
CA ALA A 74 -7.42 -3.86 -11.64
C ALA A 74 -7.78 -3.58 -10.17
N PHE A 75 -8.72 -2.66 -9.93
CA PHE A 75 -9.19 -2.37 -8.57
C PHE A 75 -9.93 -3.55 -7.94
N GLN A 76 -10.75 -4.27 -8.70
CA GLN A 76 -11.36 -5.52 -8.23
C GLN A 76 -10.31 -6.55 -7.80
N THR A 77 -9.22 -6.68 -8.56
CA THR A 77 -8.10 -7.55 -8.20
C THR A 77 -7.46 -7.10 -6.89
N LEU A 78 -7.21 -5.80 -6.70
CA LEU A 78 -6.70 -5.27 -5.43
C LEU A 78 -7.64 -5.61 -4.27
N ILE A 79 -8.93 -5.31 -4.41
CA ILE A 79 -9.94 -5.56 -3.37
C ILE A 79 -9.93 -7.04 -2.94
N SER A 80 -9.79 -7.96 -3.89
CA SER A 80 -9.73 -9.40 -3.61
C SER A 80 -8.49 -9.85 -2.83
N LYS A 81 -7.40 -9.07 -2.88
CA LYS A 81 -6.13 -9.38 -2.21
C LYS A 81 -5.99 -8.72 -0.84
N VAL A 82 -6.78 -7.70 -0.54
CA VAL A 82 -6.71 -6.97 0.75
C VAL A 82 -7.18 -7.90 1.88
N ARG A 83 -6.35 -8.04 2.91
CA ARG A 83 -6.56 -9.06 3.95
C ARG A 83 -7.75 -8.77 4.87
N ASN A 84 -7.99 -7.49 5.20
CA ASN A 84 -9.04 -7.11 6.16
C ASN A 84 -10.18 -6.33 5.51
N LYS A 85 -9.92 -5.07 5.12
CA LYS A 85 -11.00 -4.18 4.66
C LYS A 85 -10.51 -3.13 3.67
N VAL A 86 -11.37 -2.84 2.70
CA VAL A 86 -11.23 -1.72 1.77
C VAL A 86 -12.23 -0.63 2.16
N PHE A 87 -11.78 0.62 2.17
CA PHE A 87 -12.60 1.80 2.36
C PHE A 87 -12.63 2.62 1.07
N ILE A 88 -13.82 3.07 0.69
CA ILE A 88 -14.04 3.96 -0.44
C ILE A 88 -14.80 5.16 0.13
N PRO A 89 -14.14 6.32 0.36
CA PRO A 89 -14.81 7.51 0.82
C PRO A 89 -15.81 7.99 -0.25
N LYS A 90 -16.91 8.58 0.23
CA LYS A 90 -17.93 9.20 -0.63
C LYS A 90 -17.52 10.59 -1.07
#